data_AF-A0A4Q3L648-F1
#
_entry.id   AF-A0A4Q3L648-F1
#
_cell.length_a   1.000
_cell.length_b   1.000
_cell.length_c   1.000
_cell.angle_alpha   90.00
_cell.angle_beta   90.00
_cell.angle_gamma   90.00
#
_symmetry.space_group_name_H-M   'P 1'
#
loop_
_entity.id
_entity.type
_entity.pdbx_description
1 polymer ?
#
loop_
_entity_poly.entity_id
_entity_poly.type
_entity_poly.pdbx_seq_one_letter_code
_entity_poly.pdbx_strand_id
1 'polypeptide(L)' 'WSTFRAFKAGLTGEKGEGLVVAALAGLGVPALHDVILRDSRGLTQIDHIARAPDAIVVLETKHYGGLVGGEVDAAL' A
#
# COMPACT_ATOMS: atom_id res chain seq x y z
N TRP A 1 24.52 2.78 -12.03
CA TRP A 1 24.17 3.55 -10.81
C TRP A 1 22.65 3.71 -10.64
N SER A 2 21.87 4.10 -11.66
CA SER A 2 20.39 4.23 -11.56
C SER A 2 19.66 2.89 -11.39
N THR A 3 20.03 1.86 -12.16
CA THR A 3 19.41 0.51 -12.12
C THR A 3 19.52 -0.14 -10.74
N PHE A 4 20.66 0.04 -10.06
CA PHE A 4 20.89 -0.49 -8.71
C PHE A 4 20.00 0.19 -7.66
N ARG A 5 19.70 1.49 -7.80
CA ARG A 5 18.78 2.21 -6.91
C ARG A 5 17.33 1.79 -7.12
N ALA A 6 16.91 1.62 -8.38
CA ALA A 6 15.58 1.13 -8.71
C ALA A 6 15.35 -0.30 -8.19
N PHE A 7 16.34 -1.18 -8.37
CA PHE A 7 16.30 -2.55 -7.83
C PHE A 7 16.20 -2.56 -6.30
N LYS A 8 17.05 -1.78 -5.62
CA LYS A 8 16.98 -1.65 -4.15
C LYS A 8 15.62 -1.10 -3.70
N ALA A 9 15.08 -0.09 -4.39
CA ALA A 9 13.77 0.45 -4.08
C ALA A 9 12.66 -0.60 -4.24
N GLY A 10 12.72 -1.43 -5.28
CA GLY A 10 11.79 -2.56 -5.47
C GLY A 10 11.85 -3.57 -4.32
N LEU A 11 13.05 -4.02 -3.95
CA LEU A 11 13.23 -4.93 -2.81
C LEU A 11 12.76 -4.34 -1.47
N THR A 12 12.93 -3.03 -1.29
CA THR A 12 12.46 -2.32 -0.10
C THR A 12 10.93 -2.20 -0.09
N GLY A 13 10.30 -1.98 -1.24
CA GLY A 13 8.85 -1.96 -1.41
C GLY A 13 8.22 -3.32 -1.09
N GLU A 14 8.73 -4.38 -1.72
CA GLU A 14 8.25 -5.77 -1.52
C GLU A 14 8.32 -6.19 -0.04
N LYS A 15 9.39 -5.82 0.66
CA LYS A 15 9.51 -6.04 2.10
C LYS A 15 8.44 -5.30 2.90
N GLY A 16 8.15 -4.05 2.54
CA GLY A 16 7.12 -3.26 3.21
C GLY A 16 5.73 -3.87 3.04
N GLU A 17 5.38 -4.26 1.82
CA GLU A 17 4.11 -4.94 1.52
C GLU A 17 3.99 -6.26 2.28
N GLY A 18 5.06 -7.06 2.33
CA GLY A 18 5.08 -8.30 3.09
C GLY A 18 4.80 -8.11 4.59
N LEU A 19 5.24 -7.00 5.20
CA LEU A 19 4.92 -6.68 6.59
C LEU A 19 3.44 -6.38 6.80
N VAL A 20 2.80 -5.68 5.84
CA VAL A 20 1.37 -5.39 5.89
C VAL A 20 0.54 -6.65 5.70
N VAL A 21 0.92 -7.52 4.76
CA VAL A 21 0.30 -8.85 4.57
C VAL A 21 0.33 -9.65 5.88
N ALA A 22 1.50 -9.73 6.52
CA ALA A 22 1.66 -10.45 7.78
C ALA A 22 0.81 -9.85 8.91
N ALA A 23 0.71 -8.52 8.99
CA ALA A 23 -0.12 -7.84 9.98
C ALA A 23 -1.62 -8.13 9.78
N LEU A 24 -2.13 -8.02 8.54
CA LEU A 24 -3.53 -8.30 8.23
C LEU A 24 -3.90 -9.76 8.52
N ALA A 25 -3.00 -10.70 8.16
CA ALA A 25 -3.16 -12.12 8.46
C ALA A 25 -3.17 -12.37 9.97
N GLY A 26 -2.25 -11.76 10.73
CA GLY A 26 -2.19 -11.86 12.19
C GLY A 26 -3.44 -11.31 12.89
N LEU A 27 -4.11 -10.31 12.31
CA LEU A 27 -5.37 -9.77 12.78
C LEU A 27 -6.60 -10.59 12.34
N GLY A 28 -6.42 -11.60 11.48
CA GLY A 28 -7.53 -12.37 10.90
C GLY A 28 -8.43 -11.54 9.98
N VAL A 29 -7.93 -10.43 9.43
CA VAL A 29 -8.70 -9.54 8.56
C VAL A 29 -8.69 -10.11 7.14
N PRO A 30 -9.86 -10.39 6.54
CA PRO A 30 -9.92 -10.79 5.14
C PRO A 30 -9.40 -9.66 4.25
N ALA A 31 -8.39 -9.96 3.44
CA ALA A 31 -7.78 -8.98 2.55
C ALA A 31 -7.44 -9.59 1.18
N LEU A 32 -7.50 -8.74 0.15
CA LEU A 32 -6.90 -8.96 -1.15
C LEU A 32 -5.60 -8.15 -1.23
N HIS A 33 -4.61 -8.69 -1.92
CA HIS A 33 -3.30 -8.05 -2.11
C HIS A 33 -2.99 -8.01 -3.60
N ASP A 34 -2.26 -6.97 -4.06
CA ASP A 34 -1.90 -6.75 -5.47
C ASP A 34 -3.11 -6.74 -6.41
N VAL A 35 -4.09 -5.86 -6.11
CA VAL A 35 -5.33 -5.79 -6.88
C VAL A 35 -5.15 -4.83 -8.05
N ILE A 36 -5.20 -5.36 -9.26
CA ILE A 36 -5.15 -4.57 -10.49
C ILE A 36 -6.59 -4.30 -10.98
N LEU A 37 -7.00 -3.04 -10.94
CA LEU A 37 -8.28 -2.59 -11.48
C LEU A 37 -8.08 -1.91 -12.83
N ARG A 38 -8.99 -2.19 -13.75
CA ARG A 38 -9.07 -1.52 -15.06
C ARG A 38 -10.33 -0.68 -15.11
N ASP A 39 -10.18 0.62 -15.39
CA ASP A 39 -11.29 1.52 -15.65
C ASP A 39 -11.07 2.33 -16.94
N SER A 40 -11.94 3.31 -17.20
CA SER A 40 -11.84 4.18 -18.38
C SER A 40 -10.61 5.10 -18.38
N ARG A 41 -9.91 5.23 -17.26
CA ARG A 41 -8.70 6.06 -17.08
C ARG A 41 -7.41 5.22 -17.16
N GLY A 42 -7.50 3.90 -17.08
CA GLY A 42 -6.37 2.99 -17.28
C GLY A 42 -6.32 1.86 -16.26
N LEU A 43 -5.09 1.38 -16.01
CA LEU A 43 -4.82 0.41 -14.95
C LEU A 43 -4.42 1.14 -13.67
N THR A 44 -5.04 0.78 -12.56
CA THR A 44 -4.67 1.22 -11.21
C THR A 44 -4.32 -0.03 -10.39
N GLN A 45 -3.14 -0.02 -9.79
CA GLN A 45 -2.76 -1.00 -8.77
C GLN A 45 -3.21 -0.46 -7.41
N ILE A 46 -3.81 -1.33 -6.62
CA ILE A 46 -4.08 -1.12 -5.20
C ILE A 46 -3.30 -2.18 -4.44
N ASP A 47 -2.41 -1.75 -3.53
CA ASP A 47 -1.54 -2.68 -2.82
C ASP A 47 -2.35 -3.67 -1.99
N HIS A 48 -3.29 -3.19 -1.16
CA HIS A 48 -4.19 -4.06 -0.40
C HIS A 48 -5.61 -3.50 -0.25
N ILE A 49 -6.59 -4.41 -0.26
CA ILE A 49 -7.99 -4.12 0.05
C ILE A 49 -8.41 -5.01 1.22
N ALA A 50 -8.71 -4.41 2.36
CA ALA A 50 -9.10 -5.13 3.58
C ALA A 50 -10.59 -4.91 3.90
N ARG A 51 -11.26 -5.96 4.38
CA ARG A 51 -12.67 -5.87 4.81
C ARG A 51 -12.76 -5.53 6.29
N ALA A 52 -13.33 -4.37 6.59
CA ALA A 52 -13.81 -4.01 7.93
C ALA A 52 -15.31 -4.37 8.08
N PRO A 53 -15.90 -4.32 9.30
CA PRO A 53 -17.30 -4.68 9.51
C PRO A 53 -18.30 -3.91 8.64
N ASP A 54 -18.04 -2.62 8.42
CA ASP A 54 -18.92 -1.66 7.74
C ASP A 54 -18.23 -0.88 6.61
N ALA A 55 -16.99 -1.24 6.28
CA ALA A 55 -16.19 -0.53 5.30
C ALA A 55 -15.25 -1.45 4.52
N ILE A 56 -14.79 -0.94 3.39
CA ILE A 56 -13.64 -1.43 2.66
C ILE A 56 -12.50 -0.46 2.91
N VAL A 57 -11.37 -0.95 3.40
CA VAL A 57 -10.18 -0.15 3.63
C VAL A 57 -9.21 -0.42 2.48
N VAL A 58 -8.90 0.64 1.73
CA VAL A 58 -7.86 0.64 0.70
C VAL A 58 -6.55 1.06 1.36
N LEU A 59 -5.53 0.22 1.26
CA LEU A 59 -4.22 0.44 1.88
C LEU A 59 -3.17 0.56 0.78
N GLU A 60 -2.42 1.65 0.82
CA GLU A 60 -1.24 1.88 -0.01
C GLU A 60 0.00 1.77 0.86
N THR A 61 0.97 0.95 0.46
CA THR A 61 2.16 0.68 1.26
C THR A 61 3.31 1.55 0.81
N LYS A 62 3.81 2.39 1.72
CA LYS A 62 5.03 3.19 1.50
C LYS A 62 6.07 2.82 2.54
N HIS A 63 7.09 2.09 2.11
CA HIS A 63 8.26 1.83 2.96
C HIS A 63 9.28 2.96 2.79
N TYR A 64 9.00 4.09 3.42
CA TYR A 64 9.85 5.28 3.40
C TYR A 64 10.84 5.28 4.57
N GLY A 65 12.10 5.63 4.30
CA GLY A 65 13.07 5.96 5.34
C GLY A 65 13.11 7.48 5.54
N GLY A 66 12.54 7.98 6.64
CA GLY A 66 12.55 9.39 7.00
C GLY A 66 11.32 9.82 7.79
N LEU A 67 11.12 11.13 7.94
CA LEU A 67 9.95 11.72 8.63
C LEU A 67 8.80 11.96 7.64
N VAL A 68 7.62 11.50 8.01
CA VAL A 68 6.36 11.86 7.34
C VAL A 68 5.73 12.99 8.14
N GLY A 69 5.51 14.14 7.51
CA GLY A 69 4.73 15.24 8.05
C GLY A 69 3.37 15.32 7.36
N GLY A 70 2.43 16.01 7.97
CA GLY A 70 1.13 16.33 7.38
C GLY A 70 0.51 17.52 8.08
N GLU A 71 -0.28 18.29 7.34
CA GLU A 71 -1.14 19.35 7.87
C GLU A 71 -2.59 19.01 7.55
N VAL A 72 -3.51 19.37 8.45
CA VAL A 72 -4.93 19.24 8.16
C VAL A 72 -5.29 20.33 7.17
N ASP A 73 -5.74 19.95 5.98
CA ASP A 73 -6.30 20.91 5.03
C ASP A 73 -7.58 21.48 5.65
N ALA A 74 -7.55 22.77 6.03
CA ALA A 74 -8.63 23.44 6.72
C ALA A 74 -9.78 23.87 5.78
N ALA A 75 -9.85 23.30 4.58
CA ALA A 75 -10.94 23.54 3.65
C ALA A 75 -12.18 22.71 4.03
N LEU A 76 -13.05 23.32 4.84
CA LEU A 76 -14.47 22.99 4.95
C LEU A 76 -15.29 23.93 4.06
#